data_AF-A0A558EZ72-F1
#
_entry.id   AF-A0A558EZ72-F1
#
_cell.length_a   1.000
_cell.length_b   1.000
_cell.length_c   1.000
_cell.angle_alpha   90.00
_cell.angle_beta   90.00
_cell.angle_gamma   90.00
#
_symmetry.space_group_name_H-M   'P 1'
#
loop_
_entity.id
_entity.type
_entity.pdbx_description
1 polymer ?
#
loop_
_entity_poly.entity_id
_entity_poly.type
_entity_poly.pdbx_seq_one_letter_code
_entity_poly.pdbx_strand_id
1 'polypeptide(L)' 'MSLITTSNFAEPGKRYFQTFSPGDDFYEALIDMHRDLTDEQSAMVNARLILLLSNHIGDISVLREAMDKAREGV' A
#
# COMPACT_ATOMS: atom_id res chain seq x y z
N MET A 1 17.91 -0.10 -2.44
CA MET A 1 17.12 1.07 -2.90
C MET A 1 16.61 1.79 -1.65
N SER A 2 16.25 3.08 -1.71
CA SER A 2 15.70 3.80 -0.55
C SER A 2 14.17 3.80 -0.59
N LEU A 3 13.52 3.83 0.59
CA LEU A 3 12.07 3.94 0.68
C LEU A 3 11.58 5.27 0.06
N ILE A 4 10.54 5.20 -0.77
CA ILE A 4 9.87 6.38 -1.33
C ILE A 4 8.71 6.74 -0.39
N THR A 5 8.74 7.94 0.20
CA THR A 5 7.71 8.44 1.13
C THR A 5 6.82 9.53 0.55
N THR A 6 7.13 10.02 -0.65
CA THR A 6 6.30 10.96 -1.40
C THR A 6 5.22 10.23 -2.20
N SER A 7 4.13 10.93 -2.56
CA SER A 7 3.11 10.36 -3.44
C SER A 7 3.74 9.86 -4.74
N ASN A 8 3.55 8.57 -5.04
CA ASN A 8 4.13 7.90 -6.20
C ASN A 8 3.11 6.97 -6.89
N PHE A 9 1.81 7.27 -6.73
CA PHE A 9 0.74 6.50 -7.36
C PHE A 9 0.60 6.87 -8.83
N ALA A 10 0.72 5.88 -9.70
CA ALA A 10 0.52 6.02 -11.14
C ALA A 10 0.16 4.66 -11.75
N GLU A 11 -0.64 4.68 -12.82
CA GLU A 11 -0.95 3.50 -13.64
C GLU A 11 -0.31 3.67 -15.03
N PRO A 12 0.51 2.71 -15.51
CA PRO A 12 1.11 2.80 -16.84
C PRO A 12 0.05 3.01 -17.93
N GLY A 13 0.19 4.10 -18.69
CA GLY A 13 -0.72 4.43 -19.79
C GLY A 13 -1.99 5.19 -19.39
N LYS A 14 -2.29 5.37 -18.09
CA LYS A 14 -3.40 6.20 -17.63
C LYS A 14 -2.95 7.63 -17.42
N ARG A 15 -3.69 8.59 -17.99
CA ARG A 15 -3.50 10.02 -17.74
C ARG A 15 -4.51 10.48 -16.72
N TYR A 16 -4.02 10.83 -15.55
CA TYR A 16 -4.84 11.47 -14.52
C TYR A 16 -4.87 12.97 -14.75
N PHE A 17 -6.08 13.54 -14.77
CA PHE A 17 -6.30 14.98 -14.94
C PHE A 17 -6.12 15.75 -13.62
N GLN A 18 -6.28 15.06 -12.49
CA GLN A 18 -5.98 15.59 -11.16
C GLN A 18 -4.90 14.75 -10.50
N THR A 19 -3.95 15.40 -9.85
CA THR A 19 -2.76 14.77 -9.27
C THR A 19 -3.08 13.80 -8.13
N PHE A 20 -4.23 13.94 -7.45
CA PHE A 20 -4.61 13.12 -6.30
C PHE A 20 -5.47 11.90 -6.66
N SER A 21 -6.12 11.90 -7.83
CA SER A 21 -6.99 10.81 -8.28
C SER A 21 -6.36 9.40 -8.28
N PRO A 22 -5.06 9.20 -8.63
CA PRO A 22 -4.48 7.84 -8.55
C PRO A 22 -4.43 7.29 -7.12
N GLY A 23 -4.19 8.16 -6.13
CA GLY A 23 -4.20 7.77 -4.73
C GLY A 23 -5.60 7.47 -4.23
N ASP A 24 -6.58 8.29 -4.65
CA ASP A 24 -7.99 8.10 -4.31
C ASP A 24 -8.53 6.78 -4.89
N ASP A 25 -8.28 6.51 -6.18
CA ASP A 25 -8.66 5.25 -6.86
C ASP A 25 -8.10 4.03 -6.12
N PHE A 26 -6.82 4.08 -5.71
CA PHE A 26 -6.19 2.99 -4.97
C PHE A 26 -6.79 2.84 -3.56
N TYR A 27 -7.06 3.95 -2.88
CA TYR A 27 -7.66 3.94 -1.55
C TYR A 27 -9.10 3.38 -1.58
N GLU A 28 -9.88 3.72 -2.60
CA GLU A 28 -11.20 3.13 -2.86
C GLU A 28 -11.10 1.61 -3.04
N ALA A 29 -10.15 1.14 -3.87
CA ALA A 29 -9.92 -0.29 -4.07
C ALA A 29 -9.51 -1.02 -2.78
N LEU A 30 -8.73 -0.39 -1.90
CA LEU A 30 -8.41 -0.92 -0.58
C LEU A 30 -9.65 -1.05 0.30
N ILE A 31 -10.52 -0.04 0.33
CA ILE A 31 -11.79 -0.10 1.08
C ILE A 31 -12.66 -1.24 0.55
N ASP A 32 -12.80 -1.34 -0.77
CA ASP A 32 -13.60 -2.37 -1.40
C ASP A 32 -13.08 -3.78 -1.13
N MET A 33 -11.76 -3.97 -1.01
CA MET A 33 -11.15 -5.25 -0.59
C MET A 33 -11.66 -5.72 0.78
N HIS A 34 -12.02 -4.80 1.67
CA HIS A 34 -12.51 -5.10 3.01
C HIS A 34 -14.03 -5.28 3.10
N ARG A 35 -14.76 -5.03 2.01
CA ARG A 35 -16.22 -5.14 1.98
C ARG A 35 -16.67 -6.56 2.33
N ASP A 36 -17.73 -6.65 3.14
CA ASP A 36 -18.34 -7.91 3.60
C ASP A 36 -17.43 -8.84 4.42
N LEU A 37 -16.27 -8.35 4.89
CA LEU A 37 -15.38 -9.09 5.80
C LEU A 37 -15.64 -8.74 7.26
N THR A 38 -15.45 -9.71 8.15
CA THR A 38 -15.32 -9.44 9.59
C THR A 38 -14.00 -8.76 9.90
N ASP A 39 -13.86 -8.16 11.08
CA ASP A 39 -12.61 -7.52 11.53
C ASP A 39 -11.41 -8.50 11.49
N GLU A 40 -11.63 -9.76 11.89
CA GLU A 40 -10.59 -10.79 11.84
C GLU A 40 -10.19 -11.14 10.40
N GLN A 41 -11.15 -11.25 9.49
CA GLN A 41 -10.89 -11.49 8.07
C GLN A 41 -10.19 -10.29 7.42
N SER A 42 -10.60 -9.07 7.79
CA SER A 42 -10.00 -7.81 7.38
C SER A 42 -8.52 -7.73 7.79
N ALA A 43 -8.19 -8.09 9.04
CA ALA A 43 -6.81 -8.18 9.50
C ALA A 43 -6.01 -9.25 8.74
N MET A 44 -6.63 -10.41 8.46
CA MET A 44 -5.99 -11.49 7.70
C MET A 44 -5.67 -11.06 6.26
N VAL A 45 -6.58 -10.40 5.55
CA VAL A 45 -6.30 -9.93 4.18
C VAL A 45 -5.22 -8.86 4.16
N ASN A 46 -5.17 -7.97 5.15
CA ASN A 46 -4.09 -6.99 5.29
C ASN A 46 -2.72 -7.65 5.50
N ALA A 47 -2.63 -8.64 6.39
CA ALA A 47 -1.39 -9.39 6.59
C ALA A 47 -0.93 -10.08 5.29
N ARG A 48 -1.87 -10.68 4.54
CA ARG A 48 -1.57 -11.31 3.25
C ARG A 48 -1.11 -10.30 2.20
N LEU A 49 -1.77 -9.14 2.10
CA LEU A 49 -1.38 -8.06 1.20
C LEU A 49 0.03 -7.56 1.50
N ILE A 50 0.36 -7.32 2.78
CA ILE A 50 1.70 -6.91 3.22
C ILE A 50 2.77 -7.92 2.76
N LEU A 51 2.52 -9.22 2.94
CA LEU A 51 3.46 -10.26 2.52
C LEU A 51 3.64 -10.31 0.99
N LEU A 52 2.55 -10.17 0.23
CA LEU A 52 2.60 -10.13 -1.24
C LEU A 52 3.41 -8.93 -1.74
N LEU A 53 3.15 -7.73 -1.20
CA LEU A 53 3.89 -6.52 -1.54
C LEU A 53 5.35 -6.62 -1.11
N SER A 54 5.64 -7.19 0.06
CA SER A 54 7.01 -7.40 0.53
C SER A 54 7.80 -8.30 -0.43
N ASN A 55 7.19 -9.37 -0.91
CA ASN A 55 7.79 -10.25 -1.90
C ASN A 55 7.98 -9.55 -3.26
N HIS A 56 7.03 -8.71 -3.68
CA HIS A 56 7.16 -7.94 -4.91
C HIS A 56 8.29 -6.89 -4.85
N ILE A 57 8.46 -6.23 -3.69
CA ILE A 57 9.55 -5.28 -3.45
C ILE A 57 10.91 -5.99 -3.42
N GLY A 58 11.02 -7.12 -2.72
CA GLY A 58 12.20 -8.00 -2.69
C GLY A 58 13.44 -7.44 -1.98
N ASP A 59 13.54 -6.12 -1.80
CA ASP A 59 14.64 -5.45 -1.10
C ASP A 59 14.40 -5.35 0.41
N ILE A 60 15.10 -6.19 1.18
CA ILE A 60 15.00 -6.25 2.65
C ILE A 60 15.36 -4.91 3.30
N SER A 61 16.26 -4.09 2.74
CA SER A 61 16.60 -2.81 3.35
C SER A 61 15.43 -1.82 3.28
N VAL A 62 14.73 -1.79 2.14
CA VAL A 62 13.50 -0.98 1.96
C VAL A 62 12.41 -1.41 2.93
N LEU A 63 12.22 -2.72 3.10
CA LEU A 63 11.23 -3.26 4.03
C LEU A 63 11.53 -2.90 5.48
N ARG A 64 12.80 -2.95 5.90
CA ARG A 64 13.22 -2.55 7.25
C ARG A 64 13.00 -1.05 7.49
N GLU A 65 13.39 -0.21 6.54
CA GLU A 65 13.16 1.23 6.60
C GLU A 65 11.66 1.55 6.70
N ALA A 66 10.82 0.84 5.94
CA ALA A 66 9.36 0.98 6.02
C ALA A 66 8.79 0.58 7.39
N MET A 67 9.27 -0.51 7.99
CA MET A 67 8.84 -0.94 9.33
C MET A 67 9.23 0.06 10.40
N ASP A 68 10.46 0.58 10.35
CA ASP A 68 10.93 1.59 11.30
C ASP A 68 10.07 2.86 11.20
N LYS A 69 9.80 3.34 9.97
CA LYS A 69 8.93 4.49 9.71
C LYS A 69 7.49 4.27 10.16
N ALA A 70 6.92 3.08 9.93
CA ALA A 70 5.58 2.75 10.38
C ALA A 70 5.45 2.77 11.91
N ARG A 71 6.52 2.38 12.63
CA ARG A 71 6.55 2.37 14.10
C ARG A 71 6.71 3.76 14.70
N GLU A 72 7.33 4.72 14.00
CA GLU A 72 7.45 6.11 14.47
C GLU A 72 6.10 6.81 14.65
N GLY A 73 5.03 6.34 13.98
CA GLY A 73 3.70 6.96 13.97
C GLY A 73 2.69 6.42 14.98
N VAL A 74 3.12 5.57 15.92
CA VAL A 74 2.28 4.93 16.97
C VAL A 74 2.82 5.30 18.34
#